data_AF-A0A963R2J0-F1
#
_entry.id   AF-A0A963R2J0-F1
#
_cell.length_a   1.000
_cell.length_b   1.000
_cell.length_c   1.000
_cell.angle_alpha   90.00
_cell.angle_beta   90.00
_cell.angle_gamma   90.00
#
_symmetry.space_group_name_H-M   'P 1'
#
loop_
_entity.id
_entity.type
_entity.pdbx_description
1 polymer ?
#
loop_
_entity_poly.entity_id
_entity_poly.type
_entity_poly.pdbx_seq_one_letter_code
_entity_poly.pdbx_strand_id
1 'polypeptide(L)'
;AEGLEHGSGIASRTIASLEHQWGQGRELLTSRDVLVIDEAGMVGTRQMERVLSHAADAGAKVVLVGDPQQLQAIEAGSAFRSIHERHGGVEISEVRRQHDGWKQDATRHLATGRTGLAIQAYGERGMVHTAETREAARGELIERWDRDRQASPDDTQIILTHTNDEVRDLNDAAREKLRASGELGVDVTIRATRGERQFASGDRIMFLRNERGLGVKNGTLATIEQVTPQRMAVRTDDGRSVAFDTKDYAHIDHGYAATIHKAQGMTVDRAHVLATPGMDSHGAYVAMSRHRDGLALHYGRDDFADQSKLVRTLSRERGKDMASDYKPQQQFAERRGITFRERIVAIARQVPERAKSIFAGFRPQANRLEALPSDQAGLSDQRRAVERYARAAADIGQMREQGLPVLPHQREALERAGKALDAIRPYGTADLASALQRQPSLAREAADGRSQGAMRAMQLEAEIRVDPAQRAERFVSDWQRLGQARLVMQRDGDSKGAQRLTNRMTDMAKGLERDAQVESLLRSRTRELGIKTELGRDLARDLAASISMERSRPIGMGL
;
A
#
# COMPACT_ATOMS: atom_id res chain seq x y z
N ALA A 1 -4.25 -22.94 -7.79
CA ALA A 1 -4.54 -23.83 -8.94
C ALA A 1 -5.74 -23.30 -9.71
N GLU A 2 -6.98 -23.61 -9.37
CA GLU A 2 -8.12 -23.16 -10.19
C GLU A 2 -8.35 -21.63 -10.24
N GLY A 3 -7.98 -20.86 -9.21
CA GLY A 3 -8.03 -19.38 -9.30
C GLY A 3 -7.07 -18.83 -10.36
N LEU A 4 -5.87 -19.40 -10.43
CA LEU A 4 -4.88 -19.14 -11.49
C LEU A 4 -5.40 -19.64 -12.84
N GLU A 5 -5.97 -20.83 -12.90
CA GLU A 5 -6.49 -21.42 -14.14
C GLU A 5 -7.63 -20.61 -14.73
N HIS A 6 -8.60 -20.19 -13.91
CA HIS A 6 -9.71 -19.37 -14.37
C HIS A 6 -9.23 -17.98 -14.83
N GLY A 7 -8.30 -17.37 -14.08
CA GLY A 7 -7.77 -16.04 -14.41
C GLY A 7 -6.82 -16.02 -15.61
N SER A 8 -6.11 -17.12 -15.89
CA SER A 8 -5.09 -17.20 -16.95
C SER A 8 -5.51 -18.03 -18.17
N GLY A 9 -6.50 -18.90 -18.04
CA GLY A 9 -6.81 -19.95 -19.02
C GLY A 9 -5.78 -21.07 -19.09
N ILE A 10 -4.80 -21.11 -18.18
CA ILE A 10 -3.71 -22.10 -18.16
C ILE A 10 -4.06 -23.21 -17.16
N ALA A 11 -4.10 -24.45 -17.63
CA ALA A 11 -4.29 -25.62 -16.78
C ALA A 11 -3.33 -25.59 -15.57
N SER A 12 -3.88 -25.55 -14.36
CA SER A 12 -3.08 -25.27 -13.16
C SER A 12 -3.22 -26.38 -12.12
N ARG A 13 -2.10 -26.70 -11.45
CA ARG A 13 -2.05 -27.72 -10.40
C ARG A 13 -1.32 -27.19 -9.17
N THR A 14 -1.43 -27.91 -8.05
CA THR A 14 -0.58 -27.63 -6.89
C THR A 14 0.84 -28.10 -7.17
N ILE A 15 1.84 -27.41 -6.62
CA ILE A 15 3.26 -27.79 -6.76
C ILE A 15 3.49 -29.23 -6.31
N ALA A 16 2.90 -29.63 -5.18
CA ALA A 16 2.99 -30.99 -4.66
C ALA A 16 2.44 -32.04 -5.65
N SER A 17 1.38 -31.71 -6.41
CA SER A 17 0.85 -32.60 -7.44
C SER A 17 1.80 -32.74 -8.61
N LEU A 18 2.48 -31.66 -9.02
CA LEU A 18 3.48 -31.70 -10.09
C LEU A 18 4.72 -32.49 -9.66
N GLU A 19 5.26 -32.21 -8.47
CA GLU A 19 6.39 -32.95 -7.89
C GLU A 19 6.08 -34.46 -7.82
N HIS A 20 4.85 -34.83 -7.46
CA HIS A 20 4.43 -36.23 -7.46
C HIS A 20 4.43 -36.86 -8.86
N GLN A 21 3.95 -36.15 -9.89
CA GLN A 21 3.99 -36.66 -11.26
C GLN A 21 5.44 -36.81 -11.76
N TRP A 22 6.30 -35.83 -11.50
CA TRP A 22 7.72 -35.89 -11.86
C TRP A 22 8.41 -37.09 -11.20
N GLY A 23 8.12 -37.35 -9.93
CA GLY A 23 8.62 -38.52 -9.21
C GLY A 23 8.17 -39.87 -9.80
N GLN A 24 7.06 -39.89 -10.55
CA GLN A 24 6.56 -41.07 -11.28
C GLN A 24 7.01 -41.10 -12.75
N GLY A 25 7.89 -40.17 -13.17
CA GLY A 25 8.34 -40.05 -14.56
C GLY A 25 7.24 -39.55 -15.51
N ARG A 26 6.22 -38.88 -15.00
CA ARG A 26 5.09 -38.33 -15.76
C ARG A 26 5.13 -36.82 -15.77
N GLU A 27 4.56 -36.20 -16.82
CA GLU A 27 4.47 -34.74 -16.97
C GLU A 27 5.81 -34.02 -16.73
N LEU A 28 6.91 -34.66 -17.17
CA LEU A 28 8.26 -34.12 -17.03
C LEU A 28 8.40 -32.83 -17.84
N LEU A 29 9.12 -31.87 -17.26
CA LEU A 29 9.45 -30.63 -17.95
C LEU A 29 10.44 -30.87 -19.09
N THR A 30 10.33 -30.04 -20.12
CA THR A 30 11.23 -29.96 -21.27
C THR A 30 11.68 -28.52 -21.48
N SER A 31 12.66 -28.32 -22.35
CA SER A 31 13.15 -26.98 -22.71
C SER A 31 12.13 -26.10 -23.45
N ARG A 32 10.98 -26.66 -23.83
CA ARG A 32 9.87 -25.94 -24.47
C ARG A 32 8.82 -25.47 -23.47
N ASP A 33 8.95 -25.84 -22.20
CA ASP A 33 7.95 -25.56 -21.18
C ASP A 33 8.26 -24.27 -20.41
N VAL A 34 7.19 -23.60 -19.99
CA VAL A 34 7.23 -22.45 -19.09
C VAL A 34 6.41 -22.79 -17.86
N LEU A 35 7.07 -22.89 -16.70
CA LEU A 35 6.44 -23.12 -15.42
C LEU A 35 6.12 -21.77 -14.75
N VAL A 36 4.83 -21.45 -14.63
CA VAL A 36 4.35 -20.26 -13.90
C VAL A 36 3.94 -20.68 -12.49
N ILE A 37 4.55 -20.08 -11.47
CA ILE A 37 4.28 -20.35 -10.06
C ILE A 37 3.65 -19.10 -9.46
N ASP A 38 2.34 -19.16 -9.24
CA ASP A 38 1.59 -18.12 -8.54
C ASP A 38 1.65 -18.31 -7.00
N GLU A 39 1.43 -17.22 -6.26
CA GLU A 39 1.60 -17.16 -4.80
C GLU A 39 2.97 -17.70 -4.33
N ALA A 40 4.04 -17.39 -5.08
CA ALA A 40 5.39 -17.89 -4.84
C ALA A 40 5.93 -17.53 -3.44
N GLY A 41 5.41 -16.48 -2.80
CA GLY A 41 5.70 -16.12 -1.41
C GLY A 41 5.31 -17.19 -0.38
N MET A 42 4.37 -18.07 -0.73
CA MET A 42 3.91 -19.19 0.11
C MET A 42 4.74 -20.46 -0.05
N VAL A 43 5.67 -20.49 -1.00
CA VAL A 43 6.49 -21.68 -1.28
C VAL A 43 7.70 -21.69 -0.35
N GLY A 44 7.82 -22.76 0.44
CA GLY A 44 8.95 -22.97 1.34
C GLY A 44 10.27 -23.12 0.58
N THR A 45 11.39 -22.76 1.23
CA THR A 45 12.71 -22.73 0.60
C THR A 45 13.11 -24.07 -0.04
N ARG A 46 12.81 -25.20 0.63
CA ARG A 46 13.15 -26.54 0.13
C ARG A 46 12.31 -26.94 -1.08
N GLN A 47 11.02 -26.59 -1.08
CA GLN A 47 10.15 -26.88 -2.22
C GLN A 47 10.54 -26.01 -3.42
N MET A 48 10.87 -24.73 -3.19
CA MET A 48 11.37 -23.85 -4.24
C MET A 48 12.65 -24.41 -4.87
N GLU A 49 13.60 -24.88 -4.06
CA GLU A 49 14.84 -25.50 -4.56
C GLU A 49 14.55 -26.71 -5.46
N ARG A 50 13.72 -27.66 -5.02
CA ARG A 50 13.41 -28.85 -5.83
C ARG A 50 12.76 -28.51 -7.17
N VAL A 51 11.82 -27.57 -7.15
CA VAL A 51 11.10 -27.13 -8.36
C VAL A 51 12.05 -26.42 -9.33
N LEU A 52 12.88 -25.50 -8.84
CA LEU A 52 13.84 -24.77 -9.68
C LEU A 52 14.94 -25.70 -10.21
N SER A 53 15.43 -26.64 -9.41
CA SER A 53 16.41 -27.65 -9.84
C SER A 53 15.85 -28.53 -10.95
N HIS A 54 14.61 -29.02 -10.81
CA HIS A 54 13.97 -29.83 -11.83
C HIS A 54 13.76 -29.05 -13.15
N ALA A 55 13.29 -27.80 -13.07
CA ALA A 55 13.14 -26.95 -14.24
C ALA A 55 14.48 -26.63 -14.91
N ALA A 56 15.53 -26.39 -14.12
CA ALA A 56 16.87 -26.13 -14.64
C ALA A 56 17.47 -27.34 -15.36
N ASP A 57 17.30 -28.55 -14.82
CA ASP A 57 17.78 -29.78 -15.45
C ASP A 57 17.04 -30.07 -16.78
N ALA A 58 15.77 -29.72 -16.86
CA ALA A 58 14.98 -29.78 -18.09
C ALA A 58 15.28 -28.66 -19.11
N GLY A 59 15.95 -27.59 -18.68
CA GLY A 59 16.09 -26.35 -19.46
C GLY A 59 14.80 -25.55 -19.63
N ALA A 60 13.82 -25.77 -18.75
CA ALA A 60 12.53 -25.08 -18.76
C ALA A 60 12.63 -23.66 -18.15
N LYS A 61 11.79 -22.75 -18.63
CA LYS A 61 11.70 -21.40 -18.06
C LYS A 61 10.79 -21.41 -16.83
N VAL A 62 11.17 -20.69 -15.76
CA VAL A 62 10.31 -20.48 -14.59
C VAL A 62 9.93 -19.00 -14.47
N VAL A 63 8.65 -18.74 -14.19
CA VAL A 63 8.12 -17.41 -13.88
C VAL A 63 7.51 -17.48 -12.48
N LEU A 64 8.08 -16.74 -11.53
CA LEU A 64 7.57 -16.63 -10.18
C LEU A 64 6.66 -15.40 -10.08
N VAL A 65 5.43 -15.59 -9.64
CA VAL A 65 4.43 -14.55 -9.42
C VAL A 65 4.01 -14.61 -7.96
N GLY A 66 3.96 -13.45 -7.31
CA GLY A 66 3.59 -13.36 -5.91
C GLY A 66 3.93 -11.99 -5.34
N ASP A 67 3.53 -11.79 -4.09
CA ASP A 67 3.75 -10.55 -3.35
C ASP A 67 4.61 -10.86 -2.11
N PRO A 68 5.86 -10.36 -2.03
CA PRO A 68 6.74 -10.64 -0.90
C PRO A 68 6.28 -9.97 0.40
N GLN A 69 5.34 -9.02 0.32
CA GLN A 69 4.75 -8.29 1.45
C GLN A 69 3.50 -8.98 2.00
N GLN A 70 2.93 -9.95 1.27
CA GLN A 70 1.84 -10.80 1.80
C GLN A 70 2.38 -11.85 2.77
N LEU A 71 1.47 -12.63 3.34
CA LEU A 71 1.83 -13.70 4.27
C LEU A 71 2.90 -14.61 3.69
N GLN A 72 3.87 -14.93 4.54
CA GLN A 72 4.99 -15.77 4.16
C GLN A 72 4.61 -17.24 4.27
N ALA A 73 5.31 -18.09 3.51
CA ALA A 73 5.23 -19.54 3.60
C ALA A 73 5.18 -20.01 5.06
N ILE A 74 4.47 -21.08 5.38
CA ILE A 74 4.50 -21.65 6.75
C ILE A 74 5.89 -22.24 7.04
N GLU A 75 6.49 -22.89 6.04
CA GLU A 75 7.84 -23.47 6.11
C GLU A 75 8.95 -22.42 6.25
N ALA A 76 10.15 -22.85 6.64
CA ALA A 76 11.26 -21.94 6.94
C ALA A 76 11.83 -21.20 5.70
N GLY A 77 12.28 -19.97 5.95
CA GLY A 77 12.87 -19.06 4.97
C GLY A 77 11.84 -18.34 4.10
N SER A 78 12.33 -17.39 3.30
CA SER A 78 11.57 -16.62 2.32
C SER A 78 12.32 -16.62 0.98
N ALA A 79 12.23 -17.74 0.25
CA ALA A 79 12.96 -17.93 -1.00
C ALA A 79 12.53 -16.92 -2.07
N PHE A 80 11.23 -16.68 -2.22
CA PHE A 80 10.72 -15.72 -3.19
C PHE A 80 11.20 -14.29 -2.91
N ARG A 81 11.12 -13.81 -1.66
CA ARG A 81 11.69 -12.50 -1.26
C ARG A 81 13.17 -12.42 -1.61
N SER A 82 13.94 -13.44 -1.25
CA SER A 82 15.39 -13.47 -1.49
C SER A 82 15.74 -13.43 -2.98
N ILE A 83 14.99 -14.16 -3.81
CA ILE A 83 15.16 -14.12 -5.27
C ILE A 83 14.83 -12.72 -5.80
N HIS A 84 13.70 -12.14 -5.37
CA HIS A 84 13.26 -10.81 -5.80
C HIS A 84 14.25 -9.71 -5.41
N GLU A 85 14.75 -9.69 -4.17
CA GLU A 85 15.71 -8.69 -3.70
C GLU A 85 17.06 -8.77 -4.42
N ARG A 86 17.51 -9.98 -4.81
CA ARG A 86 18.83 -10.20 -5.43
C ARG A 86 18.83 -10.02 -6.93
N HIS A 87 17.78 -10.50 -7.59
CA HIS A 87 17.71 -10.56 -9.04
C HIS A 87 16.74 -9.52 -9.63
N GLY A 88 15.97 -8.84 -8.78
CA GLY A 88 14.89 -7.94 -9.19
C GLY A 88 13.67 -8.70 -9.68
N GLY A 89 12.71 -7.93 -10.19
CA GLY A 89 11.46 -8.44 -10.75
C GLY A 89 10.70 -7.32 -11.44
N VAL A 90 9.62 -7.69 -12.13
CA VAL A 90 8.63 -6.73 -12.61
C VAL A 90 7.62 -6.54 -11.50
N GLU A 91 7.45 -5.30 -11.04
CA GLU A 91 6.45 -4.94 -10.04
C GLU A 91 5.20 -4.37 -10.71
N ILE A 92 4.02 -4.88 -10.32
CA ILE A 92 2.73 -4.34 -10.72
C ILE A 92 2.22 -3.46 -9.58
N SER A 93 2.08 -2.16 -9.84
CA SER A 93 1.74 -1.16 -8.83
C SER A 93 0.27 -0.70 -8.87
N GLU A 94 -0.49 -1.10 -9.88
CA GLU A 94 -1.89 -0.71 -10.05
C GLU A 94 -2.80 -1.57 -9.15
N VAL A 95 -3.51 -0.94 -8.22
CA VAL A 95 -4.49 -1.62 -7.35
C VAL A 95 -5.85 -1.58 -8.04
N ARG A 96 -6.36 -2.75 -8.44
CA ARG A 96 -7.66 -2.86 -9.14
C ARG A 96 -8.81 -3.35 -8.26
N ARG A 97 -8.51 -3.90 -7.08
CA ARG A 97 -9.53 -4.52 -6.21
C ARG A 97 -10.46 -3.48 -5.60
N GLN A 98 -9.90 -2.40 -5.06
CA GLN A 98 -10.69 -1.31 -4.50
C GLN A 98 -11.03 -0.30 -5.60
N HIS A 99 -12.27 0.18 -5.62
CA HIS A 99 -12.76 1.11 -6.65
C HIS A 99 -12.47 2.58 -6.32
N ASP A 100 -12.38 2.93 -5.03
CA ASP A 100 -12.09 4.30 -4.60
C ASP A 100 -10.59 4.57 -4.52
N GLY A 101 -10.13 5.68 -5.11
CA GLY A 101 -8.70 6.04 -5.14
C GLY A 101 -8.04 6.11 -3.77
N TRP A 102 -8.75 6.62 -2.75
CA TRP A 102 -8.20 6.68 -1.39
C TRP A 102 -8.02 5.29 -0.76
N LYS A 103 -8.88 4.31 -1.09
CA LYS A 103 -8.75 2.92 -0.64
C LYS A 103 -7.58 2.24 -1.35
N GLN A 104 -7.40 2.52 -2.64
CA GLN A 104 -6.23 2.08 -3.40
C GLN A 104 -4.93 2.63 -2.78
N ASP A 105 -4.92 3.90 -2.38
CA ASP A 105 -3.78 4.52 -1.69
C ASP A 105 -3.55 3.90 -0.31
N ALA A 106 -4.60 3.64 0.47
CA ALA A 106 -4.50 2.94 1.75
C ALA A 106 -3.96 1.50 1.59
N THR A 107 -4.39 0.76 0.57
CA THR A 107 -3.84 -0.56 0.23
C THR A 107 -2.36 -0.46 -0.16
N ARG A 108 -1.98 0.56 -0.95
CA ARG A 108 -0.57 0.83 -1.29
C ARG A 108 0.26 1.15 -0.04
N HIS A 109 -0.28 1.95 0.88
CA HIS A 109 0.37 2.24 2.15
C HIS A 109 0.61 0.97 2.98
N LEU A 110 -0.36 0.06 3.06
CA LEU A 110 -0.16 -1.24 3.71
C LEU A 110 0.94 -2.07 3.03
N ALA A 111 0.91 -2.17 1.70
CA ALA A 111 1.90 -2.94 0.93
C ALA A 111 3.34 -2.39 1.07
N THR A 112 3.49 -1.07 1.24
CA THR A 112 4.80 -0.39 1.38
C THR A 112 5.27 -0.23 2.83
N GLY A 113 4.62 -0.89 3.80
CA GLY A 113 4.96 -0.80 5.22
C GLY A 113 4.55 0.52 5.89
N ARG A 114 3.86 1.42 5.18
CA ARG A 114 3.29 2.67 5.70
C ARG A 114 1.95 2.43 6.40
N THR A 115 1.85 1.37 7.20
CA THR A 115 0.62 0.90 7.85
C THR A 115 -0.07 1.99 8.69
N GLY A 116 0.71 2.87 9.32
CA GLY A 116 0.17 4.02 10.06
C GLY A 116 -0.68 4.96 9.20
N LEU A 117 -0.26 5.27 7.97
CA LEU A 117 -1.03 6.12 7.05
C LEU A 117 -2.32 5.43 6.60
N ALA A 118 -2.27 4.11 6.39
CA ALA A 118 -3.47 3.35 6.04
C ALA A 118 -4.49 3.34 7.19
N ILE A 119 -4.06 3.00 8.40
CA ILE A 119 -4.92 2.98 9.59
C ILE A 119 -5.50 4.38 9.85
N GLN A 120 -4.70 5.44 9.68
CA GLN A 120 -5.20 6.81 9.76
C GLN A 120 -6.28 7.09 8.70
N ALA A 121 -6.05 6.72 7.44
CA ALA A 121 -7.01 6.96 6.36
C ALA A 121 -8.35 6.26 6.58
N TYR A 122 -8.32 5.02 7.09
CA TYR A 122 -9.53 4.29 7.51
C TYR A 122 -10.16 4.92 8.76
N GLY A 123 -9.35 5.34 9.74
CA GLY A 123 -9.83 5.98 10.98
C GLY A 123 -10.56 7.29 10.74
N GLU A 124 -10.03 8.16 9.87
CA GLU A 124 -10.66 9.43 9.47
C GLU A 124 -12.04 9.24 8.80
N ARG A 125 -12.33 8.03 8.32
CA ARG A 125 -13.59 7.65 7.69
C ARG A 125 -14.48 6.79 8.58
N GLY A 126 -14.14 6.68 9.86
CA GLY A 126 -14.92 5.92 10.84
C GLY A 126 -14.90 4.41 10.59
N MET A 127 -13.84 3.88 9.98
CA MET A 127 -13.65 2.45 9.71
C MET A 127 -12.71 1.76 10.73
N VAL A 128 -12.24 2.51 11.73
CA VAL A 128 -11.44 2.00 12.85
C VAL A 128 -12.23 2.24 14.12
N HIS A 129 -12.46 1.16 14.87
CA HIS A 129 -13.32 1.11 16.05
C HIS A 129 -12.52 0.62 17.24
N THR A 130 -12.67 1.33 18.36
CA THR A 130 -12.00 1.03 19.62
C THR A 130 -13.05 0.75 20.68
N ALA A 131 -12.84 -0.32 21.44
CA ALA A 131 -13.61 -0.64 22.63
C ALA A 131 -12.68 -0.77 23.84
N GLU A 132 -13.23 -0.75 25.05
CA GLU A 132 -12.42 -0.83 26.27
C GLU A 132 -11.71 -2.19 26.41
N THR A 133 -12.33 -3.28 25.97
CA THR A 133 -11.75 -4.63 26.01
C THR A 133 -11.84 -5.33 24.65
N ARG A 134 -11.02 -6.37 24.43
CA ARG A 134 -11.12 -7.22 23.24
C ARG A 134 -12.51 -7.86 23.11
N GLU A 135 -13.08 -8.29 24.23
CA GLU A 135 -14.42 -8.88 24.28
C GLU A 135 -15.49 -7.88 23.83
N ALA A 136 -15.43 -6.63 24.31
CA ALA A 136 -16.32 -5.57 23.86
C ALA A 136 -16.13 -5.28 22.36
N ALA A 137 -14.88 -5.22 21.89
CA ALA A 137 -14.57 -5.02 20.48
C ALA A 137 -15.13 -6.16 19.59
N ARG A 138 -15.12 -7.40 20.09
CA ARG A 138 -15.74 -8.55 19.44
C ARG A 138 -17.26 -8.38 19.33
N GLY A 139 -17.92 -8.03 20.43
CA GLY A 139 -19.37 -7.77 20.42
C GLY A 139 -19.75 -6.66 19.43
N GLU A 140 -19.07 -5.52 19.48
CA GLU A 140 -19.30 -4.40 18.54
C GLU A 140 -19.04 -4.79 17.08
N LEU A 141 -18.02 -5.62 16.83
CA LEU A 141 -17.74 -6.15 15.50
C LEU A 141 -18.92 -6.98 15.00
N ILE A 142 -19.45 -7.90 15.82
CA ILE A 142 -20.59 -8.75 15.45
C ILE A 142 -21.85 -7.92 15.18
N GLU A 143 -22.13 -6.92 16.01
CA GLU A 143 -23.25 -5.99 15.79
C GLU A 143 -23.10 -5.22 14.48
N ARG A 144 -21.88 -4.81 14.12
CA ARG A 144 -21.62 -4.13 12.85
C ARG A 144 -21.75 -5.07 11.67
N TRP A 145 -21.19 -6.26 11.76
CA TRP A 145 -21.29 -7.28 10.73
C TRP A 145 -22.75 -7.64 10.45
N ASP A 146 -23.57 -7.87 11.49
CA ASP A 146 -24.98 -8.20 11.32
C ASP A 146 -25.77 -7.06 10.68
N ARG A 147 -25.52 -5.81 11.11
CA ARG A 147 -26.12 -4.63 10.48
C ARG A 147 -25.74 -4.50 9.00
N ASP A 148 -24.47 -4.67 8.66
CA ASP A 148 -23.99 -4.56 7.29
C ASP A 148 -24.56 -5.69 6.42
N ARG A 149 -24.67 -6.91 6.96
CA ARG A 149 -25.32 -8.06 6.30
C ARG A 149 -26.80 -7.82 6.03
N GLN A 150 -27.54 -7.26 6.98
CA GLN A 150 -28.96 -6.94 6.79
C GLN A 150 -29.17 -5.78 5.81
N ALA A 151 -28.29 -4.77 5.84
CA ALA A 151 -28.38 -3.63 4.94
C ALA A 151 -28.00 -3.97 3.49
N SER A 152 -27.13 -4.97 3.28
CA SER A 152 -26.66 -5.38 1.96
C SER A 152 -26.53 -6.91 1.92
N PRO A 153 -27.66 -7.64 1.78
CA PRO A 153 -27.69 -9.10 1.87
C PRO A 153 -26.97 -9.80 0.72
N ASP A 154 -26.82 -9.12 -0.42
CA ASP A 154 -26.13 -9.64 -1.59
C ASP A 154 -24.61 -9.40 -1.54
N ASP A 155 -24.13 -8.53 -0.64
CA ASP A 155 -22.70 -8.26 -0.47
C ASP A 155 -22.01 -9.47 0.18
N THR A 156 -20.87 -9.88 -0.39
CA THR A 156 -20.02 -10.89 0.24
C THR A 156 -19.29 -10.31 1.44
N GLN A 157 -19.30 -11.04 2.57
CA GLN A 157 -18.71 -10.57 3.82
C GLN A 157 -17.89 -11.67 4.52
N ILE A 158 -16.83 -11.26 5.23
CA ILE A 158 -16.05 -12.17 6.07
C ILE A 158 -15.48 -11.44 7.29
N ILE A 159 -15.43 -12.15 8.42
CA ILE A 159 -14.73 -11.70 9.61
C ILE A 159 -13.33 -12.34 9.66
N LEU A 160 -12.29 -11.53 9.87
CA LEU A 160 -10.89 -11.96 9.87
C LEU A 160 -10.22 -11.67 11.22
N THR A 161 -9.46 -12.64 11.70
CA THR A 161 -8.61 -12.51 12.89
C THR A 161 -7.38 -13.43 12.82
N HIS A 162 -6.49 -13.35 13.80
CA HIS A 162 -5.20 -14.03 13.78
C HIS A 162 -5.25 -15.51 14.22
N THR A 163 -5.98 -15.84 15.29
CA THR A 163 -5.92 -17.18 15.92
C THR A 163 -7.18 -18.01 15.68
N ASN A 164 -7.06 -19.35 15.75
CA ASN A 164 -8.23 -20.23 15.62
C ASN A 164 -9.19 -20.12 16.80
N ASP A 165 -8.71 -19.78 18.00
CA ASP A 165 -9.56 -19.61 19.18
C ASP A 165 -10.46 -18.37 19.02
N GLU A 166 -9.89 -17.25 18.56
CA GLU A 166 -10.68 -16.05 18.24
C GLU A 166 -11.66 -16.31 17.09
N VAL A 167 -11.27 -17.10 16.08
CA VAL A 167 -12.17 -17.52 14.99
C VAL A 167 -13.34 -18.35 15.53
N ARG A 168 -13.12 -19.23 16.51
CA ARG A 168 -14.20 -20.01 17.11
C ARG A 168 -15.17 -19.09 17.81
N ASP A 169 -14.68 -18.23 18.67
CA ASP A 169 -15.52 -17.31 19.43
C ASP A 169 -16.31 -16.36 18.52
N LEU A 170 -15.70 -15.87 17.44
CA LEU A 170 -16.38 -15.02 16.46
C LEU A 170 -17.45 -15.79 15.66
N ASN A 171 -17.20 -17.04 15.29
CA ASN A 171 -18.20 -17.87 14.63
C ASN A 171 -19.38 -18.17 15.56
N ASP A 172 -19.11 -18.48 16.82
CA ASP A 172 -20.15 -18.77 17.80
C ASP A 172 -21.01 -17.52 18.08
N ALA A 173 -20.39 -16.35 18.25
CA ALA A 173 -21.11 -15.08 18.43
C ALA A 173 -21.92 -14.65 17.19
N ALA A 174 -21.36 -14.83 15.99
CA ALA A 174 -22.09 -14.58 14.74
C ALA A 174 -23.32 -15.49 14.61
N ARG A 175 -23.14 -16.78 14.90
CA ARG A 175 -24.22 -17.77 14.86
C ARG A 175 -25.30 -17.50 15.91
N GLU A 176 -24.92 -17.10 17.11
CA GLU A 176 -25.86 -16.70 18.16
C GLU A 176 -26.73 -15.52 17.71
N LYS A 177 -26.15 -14.55 16.99
CA LYS A 177 -26.90 -13.43 16.42
C LYS A 177 -27.97 -13.89 15.42
N LEU A 178 -27.63 -14.80 14.50
CA LEU A 178 -28.60 -15.36 13.53
C LEU A 178 -29.65 -16.24 14.20
N ARG A 179 -29.29 -16.92 15.28
CA ARG A 179 -30.26 -17.68 16.08
C ARG A 179 -31.26 -16.75 16.76
N ALA A 180 -30.78 -15.67 17.37
CA ALA A 180 -31.61 -14.69 18.06
C ALA A 180 -32.58 -13.97 17.11
N SER A 181 -32.19 -13.78 15.84
CA SER A 181 -33.06 -13.23 14.79
C SER A 181 -34.02 -14.25 14.17
N GLY A 182 -33.93 -15.53 14.53
CA GLY A 182 -34.79 -16.60 13.99
C GLY A 182 -34.46 -16.99 12.55
N GLU A 183 -33.25 -16.66 12.06
CA GLU A 183 -32.79 -16.97 10.70
C GLU A 183 -32.23 -18.40 10.56
N LEU A 184 -31.96 -19.07 11.69
CA LEU A 184 -31.47 -20.45 11.71
C LEU A 184 -32.60 -21.46 11.93
N GLY A 185 -32.52 -22.57 11.21
CA GLY A 185 -33.37 -23.74 11.43
C GLY A 185 -33.02 -24.53 12.69
N VAL A 186 -33.52 -25.77 12.76
CA VAL A 186 -33.24 -26.69 13.87
C VAL A 186 -31.78 -27.17 13.82
N ASP A 187 -31.15 -27.25 14.98
CA ASP A 187 -29.79 -27.76 15.11
C ASP A 187 -29.68 -29.25 14.82
N VAL A 188 -28.69 -29.56 14.00
CA VAL A 188 -28.28 -30.91 13.66
C VAL A 188 -26.81 -31.08 14.04
N THR A 189 -26.55 -32.03 14.94
CA THR A 189 -25.18 -32.38 15.33
C THR A 189 -24.53 -33.22 14.24
N ILE A 190 -23.38 -32.77 13.74
CA ILE A 190 -22.56 -33.45 12.75
C ILE A 190 -21.16 -33.66 13.33
N ARG A 191 -20.63 -34.86 13.15
CA ARG A 191 -19.25 -35.21 13.50
C ARG A 191 -18.29 -34.71 12.42
N ALA A 192 -17.94 -33.43 12.48
CA ALA A 192 -16.94 -32.85 11.60
C ALA A 192 -15.51 -33.35 11.98
N THR A 193 -14.56 -33.13 11.08
CA THR A 193 -13.16 -33.56 11.26
C THR A 193 -12.51 -32.94 12.51
N ARG A 194 -12.95 -31.74 12.88
CA ARG A 194 -12.44 -30.98 14.05
C ARG A 194 -13.25 -31.21 15.33
N GLY A 195 -14.07 -32.25 15.35
CA GLY A 195 -14.95 -32.59 16.46
C GLY A 195 -16.43 -32.38 16.10
N GLU A 196 -17.29 -32.71 17.06
CA GLU A 196 -18.73 -32.52 16.92
C GLU A 196 -19.08 -31.03 16.88
N ARG A 197 -19.97 -30.68 15.95
CA ARG A 197 -20.43 -29.32 15.68
C ARG A 197 -21.93 -29.36 15.41
N GLN A 198 -22.63 -28.31 15.82
CA GLN A 198 -24.03 -28.11 15.48
C GLN A 198 -24.13 -27.20 14.26
N PHE A 199 -24.91 -27.62 13.27
CA PHE A 199 -25.25 -26.83 12.09
C PHE A 199 -26.77 -26.76 11.94
N ALA A 200 -27.27 -25.69 11.33
CA ALA A 200 -28.66 -25.49 11.01
C ALA A 200 -28.82 -25.02 9.56
N SER A 201 -30.03 -25.18 8.98
CA SER A 201 -30.36 -24.45 7.74
C SER A 201 -30.19 -22.95 7.97
N GLY A 202 -29.61 -22.26 6.99
CA GLY A 202 -29.22 -20.85 7.10
C GLY A 202 -27.77 -20.64 7.58
N ASP A 203 -27.12 -21.66 8.16
CA ASP A 203 -25.75 -21.48 8.65
C ASP A 203 -24.75 -21.24 7.51
N ARG A 204 -23.78 -20.36 7.78
CA ARG A 204 -22.61 -20.16 6.93
C ARG A 204 -21.53 -21.19 7.25
N ILE A 205 -21.02 -21.88 6.25
CA ILE A 205 -19.93 -22.86 6.39
C ILE A 205 -18.74 -22.54 5.50
N MET A 206 -17.59 -23.09 5.89
CA MET A 206 -16.36 -23.13 5.11
C MET A 206 -15.93 -24.57 4.88
N PHE A 207 -15.66 -24.92 3.62
CA PHE A 207 -15.02 -26.17 3.25
C PHE A 207 -13.53 -26.12 3.61
N LEU A 208 -13.01 -27.18 4.24
CA LEU A 208 -11.63 -27.25 4.75
C LEU A 208 -10.71 -28.14 3.91
N ARG A 209 -11.27 -28.88 2.95
CA ARG A 209 -10.54 -29.80 2.07
C ARG A 209 -11.04 -29.71 0.64
N ASN A 210 -10.13 -29.82 -0.32
CA ASN A 210 -10.51 -29.92 -1.73
C ASN A 210 -11.21 -31.26 -1.98
N GLU A 211 -12.36 -31.23 -2.67
CA GLU A 211 -13.05 -32.42 -3.15
C GLU A 211 -13.52 -32.21 -4.58
N ARG A 212 -12.89 -32.91 -5.53
CA ARG A 212 -13.15 -32.73 -6.97
C ARG A 212 -14.53 -33.23 -7.34
N GLY A 213 -15.02 -34.30 -6.72
CA GLY A 213 -16.35 -34.85 -7.01
C GLY A 213 -17.47 -33.87 -6.66
N LEU A 214 -17.25 -33.02 -5.65
CA LEU A 214 -18.17 -31.97 -5.21
C LEU A 214 -17.88 -30.61 -5.86
N GLY A 215 -16.74 -30.45 -6.54
CA GLY A 215 -16.29 -29.18 -7.09
C GLY A 215 -16.01 -28.11 -6.01
N VAL A 216 -15.68 -28.51 -4.78
CA VAL A 216 -15.42 -27.58 -3.66
C VAL A 216 -13.94 -27.57 -3.28
N LYS A 217 -13.48 -26.43 -2.75
CA LYS A 217 -12.08 -26.21 -2.35
C LYS A 217 -11.98 -25.87 -0.88
N ASN A 218 -10.81 -26.07 -0.31
CA ASN A 218 -10.46 -25.48 0.97
C ASN A 218 -10.56 -23.95 0.88
N GLY A 219 -11.37 -23.36 1.76
CA GLY A 219 -11.69 -21.94 1.77
C GLY A 219 -12.97 -21.56 1.03
N THR A 220 -13.62 -22.48 0.29
CA THR A 220 -14.93 -22.21 -0.31
C THR A 220 -15.95 -21.96 0.78
N LEU A 221 -16.68 -20.84 0.66
CA LEU A 221 -17.79 -20.48 1.53
C LEU A 221 -19.11 -20.91 0.91
N ALA A 222 -20.04 -21.32 1.76
CA ALA A 222 -21.38 -21.72 1.35
C ALA A 222 -22.40 -21.49 2.48
N THR A 223 -23.65 -21.37 2.11
CA THR A 223 -24.80 -21.29 3.02
C THR A 223 -25.56 -22.59 2.99
N ILE A 224 -25.90 -23.15 4.15
CA ILE A 224 -26.65 -24.39 4.27
C ILE A 224 -28.12 -24.13 3.87
N GLU A 225 -28.59 -24.82 2.84
CA GLU A 225 -30.01 -24.82 2.46
C GLU A 225 -30.77 -25.87 3.29
N GLN A 226 -30.20 -27.07 3.41
CA GLN A 226 -30.79 -28.18 4.17
C GLN A 226 -29.71 -29.01 4.87
N VAL A 227 -29.99 -29.41 6.10
CA VAL A 227 -29.10 -30.25 6.89
C VAL A 227 -29.86 -31.35 7.62
N THR A 228 -29.30 -32.55 7.56
CA THR A 228 -29.73 -33.74 8.31
C THR A 228 -28.47 -34.46 8.82
N PRO A 229 -28.57 -35.39 9.78
CA PRO A 229 -27.39 -36.08 10.30
C PRO A 229 -26.59 -36.83 9.21
N GLN A 230 -27.25 -37.27 8.14
CA GLN A 230 -26.66 -38.05 7.04
C GLN A 230 -26.32 -37.22 5.80
N ARG A 231 -27.01 -36.10 5.56
CA ARG A 231 -26.88 -35.35 4.32
C ARG A 231 -26.92 -33.85 4.55
N MET A 232 -26.07 -33.12 3.84
CA MET A 232 -26.05 -31.67 3.81
C MET A 232 -26.18 -31.18 2.36
N ALA A 233 -27.02 -30.16 2.15
CA ALA A 233 -27.15 -29.44 0.89
C ALA A 233 -26.85 -27.95 1.13
N VAL A 234 -25.96 -27.40 0.32
CA VAL A 234 -25.45 -26.03 0.48
C VAL A 234 -25.44 -25.29 -0.84
N ARG A 235 -25.55 -23.96 -0.76
CA ARG A 235 -25.35 -23.02 -1.86
C ARG A 235 -24.00 -22.34 -1.69
N THR A 236 -23.08 -22.55 -2.61
CA THR A 236 -21.80 -21.83 -2.63
C THR A 236 -21.98 -20.39 -3.11
N ASP A 237 -21.04 -19.51 -2.78
CA ASP A 237 -21.08 -18.08 -3.19
C ASP A 237 -21.07 -17.85 -4.70
N ASP A 238 -20.52 -18.80 -5.45
CA ASP A 238 -20.55 -18.79 -6.91
C ASP A 238 -21.88 -19.32 -7.49
N GLY A 239 -22.90 -19.54 -6.64
CA GLY A 239 -24.27 -19.89 -7.01
C GLY A 239 -24.55 -21.39 -7.17
N ARG A 240 -23.53 -22.25 -7.05
CA ARG A 240 -23.70 -23.70 -7.25
C ARG A 240 -24.39 -24.37 -6.04
N SER A 241 -25.27 -25.32 -6.33
CA SER A 241 -25.81 -26.23 -5.33
C SER A 241 -24.88 -27.43 -5.19
N VAL A 242 -24.43 -27.71 -3.96
CA VAL A 242 -23.59 -28.86 -3.63
C VAL A 242 -24.30 -29.66 -2.55
N ALA A 243 -24.50 -30.96 -2.78
CA ALA A 243 -25.06 -31.87 -1.80
C ALA A 243 -24.13 -33.06 -1.58
N PHE A 244 -23.91 -33.43 -0.32
CA PHE A 244 -23.01 -34.51 0.05
C PHE A 244 -23.51 -35.26 1.29
N ASP A 245 -23.06 -36.50 1.43
CA ASP A 245 -23.26 -37.29 2.64
C ASP A 245 -22.21 -36.87 3.68
N THR A 246 -22.65 -36.64 4.91
CA THR A 246 -21.79 -36.19 6.02
C THR A 246 -20.75 -37.25 6.40
N LYS A 247 -20.99 -38.53 6.07
CA LYS A 247 -20.03 -39.62 6.25
C LYS A 247 -18.91 -39.60 5.22
N ASP A 248 -19.22 -39.14 4.00
CA ASP A 248 -18.29 -39.14 2.87
C ASP A 248 -17.45 -37.85 2.87
N TYR A 249 -18.00 -36.77 3.42
CA TYR A 249 -17.29 -35.49 3.55
C TYR A 249 -17.60 -34.77 4.88
N ALA A 250 -16.63 -34.82 5.79
CA ALA A 250 -16.70 -34.20 7.13
C ALA A 250 -15.72 -33.02 7.32
N HIS A 251 -15.15 -32.48 6.24
CA HIS A 251 -14.14 -31.42 6.29
C HIS A 251 -14.80 -30.03 6.19
N ILE A 252 -15.68 -29.71 7.14
CA ILE A 252 -16.42 -28.44 7.21
C ILE A 252 -16.26 -27.78 8.59
N ASP A 253 -16.40 -26.46 8.64
CA ASP A 253 -16.50 -25.64 9.86
C ASP A 253 -17.48 -24.48 9.60
N HIS A 254 -17.82 -23.70 10.64
CA HIS A 254 -18.52 -22.43 10.43
C HIS A 254 -17.67 -21.44 9.61
N GLY A 255 -18.36 -20.66 8.77
CA GLY A 255 -17.74 -19.80 7.76
C GLY A 255 -18.01 -18.30 7.94
N TYR A 256 -18.48 -17.87 9.12
CA TYR A 256 -18.68 -16.44 9.42
C TYR A 256 -17.34 -15.73 9.63
N ALA A 257 -16.41 -16.41 10.32
CA ALA A 257 -15.08 -15.93 10.61
C ALA A 257 -13.99 -16.91 10.14
N ALA A 258 -12.85 -16.36 9.75
CA ALA A 258 -11.69 -17.12 9.31
C ALA A 258 -10.37 -16.49 9.79
N THR A 259 -9.32 -17.31 9.82
CA THR A 259 -7.98 -16.77 10.07
C THR A 259 -7.50 -15.98 8.85
N ILE A 260 -6.68 -14.95 9.07
CA ILE A 260 -6.12 -14.14 7.97
C ILE A 260 -5.39 -15.02 6.94
N HIS A 261 -4.70 -16.08 7.37
CA HIS A 261 -4.06 -17.06 6.49
C HIS A 261 -5.06 -17.78 5.56
N LYS A 262 -6.26 -18.09 6.02
CA LYS A 262 -7.30 -18.75 5.21
C LYS A 262 -7.96 -17.80 4.21
N ALA A 263 -7.87 -16.49 4.46
CA ALA A 263 -8.40 -15.47 3.57
C ALA A 263 -7.40 -15.00 2.50
N GLN A 264 -6.19 -15.58 2.42
CA GLN A 264 -5.26 -15.25 1.35
C GLN A 264 -5.85 -15.60 -0.02
N GLY A 265 -5.74 -14.67 -0.97
CA GLY A 265 -6.37 -14.77 -2.29
C GLY A 265 -7.88 -14.52 -2.30
N MET A 266 -8.55 -14.42 -1.14
CA MET A 266 -9.97 -14.08 -1.05
C MET A 266 -10.19 -12.62 -1.42
N THR A 267 -11.34 -12.32 -2.03
CA THR A 267 -11.86 -10.97 -2.21
C THR A 267 -13.33 -10.98 -1.81
N VAL A 268 -13.72 -10.03 -0.97
CA VAL A 268 -15.09 -9.84 -0.49
C VAL A 268 -15.48 -8.38 -0.69
N ASP A 269 -16.77 -8.08 -0.69
CA ASP A 269 -17.22 -6.70 -0.78
C ASP A 269 -16.95 -5.98 0.56
N ARG A 270 -17.16 -6.68 1.69
CA ARG A 270 -16.91 -6.16 3.05
C ARG A 270 -16.05 -7.09 3.91
N ALA A 271 -15.06 -6.51 4.59
CA ALA A 271 -14.23 -7.22 5.55
C ALA A 271 -14.34 -6.60 6.95
N HIS A 272 -14.55 -7.45 7.95
CA HIS A 272 -14.51 -7.06 9.37
C HIS A 272 -13.26 -7.67 9.98
N VAL A 273 -12.41 -6.88 10.63
CA VAL A 273 -11.12 -7.34 11.15
C VAL A 273 -11.07 -7.11 12.65
N LEU A 274 -10.82 -8.16 13.43
CA LEU A 274 -10.47 -8.03 14.84
C LEU A 274 -8.94 -8.01 14.97
N ALA A 275 -8.40 -6.87 15.39
CA ALA A 275 -6.97 -6.75 15.64
C ALA A 275 -6.58 -7.44 16.95
N THR A 276 -5.47 -8.19 16.92
CA THR A 276 -4.90 -8.82 18.12
C THR A 276 -3.38 -8.60 18.18
N PRO A 277 -2.74 -8.64 19.36
CA PRO A 277 -1.29 -8.42 19.49
C PRO A 277 -0.39 -9.40 18.72
N GLY A 278 -0.96 -10.53 18.30
CA GLY A 278 -0.29 -11.53 17.47
C GLY A 278 -0.04 -11.08 16.03
N MET A 279 -0.81 -10.10 15.54
CA MET A 279 -0.69 -9.57 14.18
C MET A 279 0.62 -8.79 13.96
N ASP A 280 0.91 -8.56 12.69
CA ASP A 280 2.07 -7.84 12.18
C ASP A 280 1.72 -7.14 10.86
N SER A 281 2.72 -6.56 10.18
CA SER A 281 2.57 -5.88 8.88
C SER A 281 1.95 -6.75 7.79
N HIS A 282 2.43 -7.97 7.61
CA HIS A 282 1.93 -8.89 6.59
C HIS A 282 0.49 -9.29 6.88
N GLY A 283 0.17 -9.59 8.16
CA GLY A 283 -1.18 -9.89 8.62
C GLY A 283 -2.14 -8.72 8.43
N ALA A 284 -1.71 -7.50 8.78
CA ALA A 284 -2.51 -6.29 8.59
C ALA A 284 -2.78 -6.02 7.10
N TYR A 285 -1.73 -6.09 6.26
CA TYR A 285 -1.87 -5.91 4.83
C TYR A 285 -2.82 -6.93 4.22
N VAL A 286 -2.66 -8.22 4.52
CA VAL A 286 -3.58 -9.24 4.02
C VAL A 286 -5.00 -8.99 4.52
N ALA A 287 -5.22 -8.84 5.83
CA ALA A 287 -6.57 -8.69 6.39
C ALA A 287 -7.31 -7.46 5.85
N MET A 288 -6.63 -6.31 5.82
CA MET A 288 -7.25 -5.03 5.47
C MET A 288 -7.38 -4.83 3.96
N SER A 289 -6.70 -5.62 3.11
CA SER A 289 -6.77 -5.49 1.64
C SER A 289 -7.79 -6.43 0.98
N ARG A 290 -8.53 -7.26 1.72
CA ARG A 290 -9.48 -8.23 1.12
C ARG A 290 -10.81 -7.63 0.65
N HIS A 291 -11.15 -6.43 1.09
CA HIS A 291 -12.41 -5.78 0.75
C HIS A 291 -12.37 -5.10 -0.63
N ARG A 292 -13.53 -4.99 -1.31
CA ARG A 292 -13.74 -4.08 -2.44
C ARG A 292 -14.27 -2.74 -1.96
N ASP A 293 -15.26 -2.78 -1.04
CA ASP A 293 -16.09 -1.63 -0.69
C ASP A 293 -15.99 -1.23 0.78
N GLY A 294 -16.04 -2.19 1.72
CA GLY A 294 -16.11 -1.89 3.15
C GLY A 294 -15.03 -2.56 3.97
N LEU A 295 -14.39 -1.80 4.87
CA LEU A 295 -13.52 -2.33 5.92
C LEU A 295 -14.01 -1.82 7.27
N ALA A 296 -13.98 -2.69 8.28
CA ALA A 296 -14.15 -2.27 9.67
C ALA A 296 -13.12 -2.96 10.58
N LEU A 297 -12.14 -2.21 11.05
CA LEU A 297 -11.09 -2.67 11.96
C LEU A 297 -11.51 -2.41 13.42
N HIS A 298 -11.59 -3.44 14.25
CA HIS A 298 -11.93 -3.34 15.67
C HIS A 298 -10.75 -3.76 16.54
N TYR A 299 -10.57 -3.09 17.68
CA TYR A 299 -9.55 -3.45 18.65
C TYR A 299 -9.94 -3.05 20.09
N GLY A 300 -9.48 -3.83 21.07
CA GLY A 300 -9.65 -3.54 22.50
C GLY A 300 -8.49 -2.71 23.08
N ARG A 301 -8.77 -1.82 24.04
CA ARG A 301 -7.76 -0.99 24.72
C ARG A 301 -6.87 -1.77 25.68
N ASP A 302 -7.39 -2.86 26.23
CA ASP A 302 -6.64 -3.86 26.99
C ASP A 302 -5.47 -4.46 26.19
N ASP A 303 -5.64 -4.65 24.88
CA ASP A 303 -4.56 -5.07 23.97
C ASP A 303 -3.74 -3.91 23.42
N PHE A 304 -4.42 -2.81 23.08
CA PHE A 304 -3.84 -1.64 22.44
C PHE A 304 -4.31 -0.36 23.13
N ALA A 305 -3.52 0.12 24.10
CA ALA A 305 -3.86 1.30 24.89
C ALA A 305 -4.31 2.52 24.06
N ASP A 306 -3.76 2.69 22.86
CA ASP A 306 -4.17 3.71 21.90
C ASP A 306 -3.91 3.27 20.45
N GLN A 307 -4.35 4.09 19.49
CA GLN A 307 -4.13 3.86 18.07
C GLN A 307 -2.62 3.82 17.70
N SER A 308 -1.75 4.52 18.43
CA SER A 308 -0.30 4.46 18.19
C SER A 308 0.26 3.07 18.51
N LYS A 309 -0.23 2.43 19.58
CA LYS A 309 0.14 1.06 19.94
C LYS A 309 -0.38 0.04 18.94
N LEU A 310 -1.61 0.23 18.43
CA LEU A 310 -2.15 -0.54 17.31
C LEU A 310 -1.25 -0.41 16.08
N VAL A 311 -0.97 0.81 15.63
CA VAL A 311 -0.11 1.10 14.48
C VAL A 311 1.27 0.46 14.67
N ARG A 312 1.90 0.60 15.83
CA ARG A 312 3.22 0.00 16.11
C ARG A 312 3.20 -1.52 15.96
N THR A 313 2.15 -2.18 16.45
CA THR A 313 2.02 -3.64 16.35
C THR A 313 1.76 -4.08 14.92
N LEU A 314 0.82 -3.42 14.23
CA LEU A 314 0.47 -3.71 12.85
C LEU A 314 1.51 -3.23 11.83
N SER A 315 2.51 -2.43 12.23
CA SER A 315 3.67 -2.05 11.41
C SER A 315 4.89 -2.93 11.68
N ARG A 316 4.82 -3.86 12.64
CA ARG A 316 5.96 -4.71 12.97
C ARG A 316 6.28 -5.61 11.78
N GLU A 317 7.50 -5.58 11.29
CA GLU A 317 7.99 -6.56 10.33
C GLU A 317 8.47 -7.81 11.07
N ARG A 318 7.90 -8.96 10.73
CA ARG A 318 8.39 -10.29 11.14
C ARG A 318 8.81 -11.08 9.90
N GLY A 319 9.66 -10.47 9.09
CA GLY A 319 10.20 -11.14 7.92
C GLY A 319 10.98 -12.39 8.32
N LYS A 320 10.78 -13.48 7.59
CA LYS A 320 11.66 -14.64 7.64
C LYS A 320 13.01 -14.28 7.04
N ASP A 321 14.03 -14.37 7.88
CA ASP A 321 15.40 -14.30 7.41
C ASP A 321 15.74 -15.54 6.59
N MET A 322 16.50 -15.33 5.54
CA MET A 322 17.24 -16.39 4.90
C MET A 322 18.58 -16.51 5.59
N ALA A 323 19.15 -17.73 5.60
CA ALA A 323 20.53 -17.90 5.99
C ALA A 323 21.35 -16.83 5.27
N SER A 324 21.28 -16.80 3.94
CA SER A 324 22.02 -15.93 3.03
C SER A 324 21.92 -14.41 3.26
N ASP A 325 21.09 -13.93 4.19
CA ASP A 325 20.99 -12.52 4.59
C ASP A 325 22.11 -12.15 5.59
N TYR A 326 22.71 -13.14 6.23
CA TYR A 326 23.79 -12.98 7.20
C TYR A 326 25.16 -13.09 6.52
N LYS A 327 25.96 -12.02 6.59
CA LYS A 327 27.31 -11.95 5.99
C LYS A 327 28.29 -13.11 6.31
N PRO A 328 28.21 -13.86 7.44
CA PRO A 328 29.13 -14.97 7.69
C PRO A 328 29.04 -16.14 6.70
N GLN A 329 28.01 -16.25 5.84
CA GLN A 329 27.90 -17.43 4.96
C GLN A 329 28.75 -17.41 3.70
N GLN A 330 29.24 -16.28 3.20
CA GLN A 330 30.21 -16.37 2.11
C GLN A 330 31.42 -17.19 2.57
N GLN A 331 31.94 -16.89 3.78
CA GLN A 331 33.04 -17.65 4.36
C GLN A 331 32.64 -19.05 4.89
N PHE A 332 31.43 -19.23 5.45
CA PHE A 332 31.01 -20.52 6.01
C PHE A 332 30.60 -21.55 4.93
N ALA A 333 29.93 -21.11 3.86
CA ALA A 333 29.56 -21.99 2.73
C ALA A 333 30.81 -22.37 1.90
N GLU A 334 31.72 -21.42 1.67
CA GLU A 334 33.02 -21.68 1.01
C GLU A 334 33.88 -22.66 1.81
N ARG A 335 33.96 -22.52 3.15
CA ARG A 335 34.75 -23.41 4.01
C ARG A 335 34.23 -24.86 4.09
N ARG A 336 32.95 -25.10 3.78
CA ARG A 336 32.35 -26.45 3.77
C ARG A 336 32.17 -27.04 2.36
N GLY A 337 32.66 -26.37 1.33
CA GLY A 337 32.52 -26.85 -0.06
C GLY A 337 31.06 -26.91 -0.52
N ILE A 338 30.14 -26.18 0.13
CA ILE A 338 28.77 -26.03 -0.32
C ILE A 338 28.79 -24.90 -1.36
N THR A 339 29.33 -25.21 -2.53
CA THR A 339 29.14 -24.38 -3.71
C THR A 339 27.68 -24.53 -4.12
N PHE A 340 26.90 -23.47 -3.89
CA PHE A 340 25.61 -23.29 -4.55
C PHE A 340 25.91 -23.34 -6.05
N ARG A 341 25.74 -24.51 -6.67
CA ARG A 341 26.35 -24.89 -7.96
C ARG A 341 26.23 -23.74 -8.97
N GLU A 342 27.36 -23.47 -9.61
CA GLU A 342 27.66 -22.44 -10.62
C GLU A 342 26.69 -22.40 -11.83
N ARG A 343 25.68 -23.29 -11.89
CA ARG A 343 24.65 -23.34 -12.94
C ARG A 343 23.61 -22.21 -12.86
N ILE A 344 23.19 -21.76 -11.67
CA ILE A 344 22.15 -20.72 -11.57
C ILE A 344 22.68 -19.34 -12.00
N VAL A 345 23.95 -19.06 -11.72
CA VAL A 345 24.62 -17.81 -12.11
C VAL A 345 24.85 -17.74 -13.63
N ALA A 346 25.04 -18.87 -14.29
CA ALA A 346 25.16 -18.94 -15.76
C ALA A 346 23.81 -18.70 -16.46
N ILE A 347 22.70 -19.18 -15.88
CA ILE A 347 21.35 -19.04 -16.46
C ILE A 347 20.81 -17.60 -16.34
N ALA A 348 21.24 -16.83 -15.33
CA ALA A 348 20.85 -15.43 -15.18
C ALA A 348 21.46 -14.48 -16.23
N ARG A 349 22.46 -14.93 -17.01
CA ARG A 349 23.08 -14.14 -18.08
C ARG A 349 22.42 -14.40 -19.42
N GLN A 350 21.22 -13.86 -19.61
CA GLN A 350 20.70 -13.38 -20.90
C GLN A 350 19.31 -12.76 -20.69
N VAL A 351 19.27 -11.62 -20.00
CA VAL A 351 18.12 -10.72 -20.02
C VAL A 351 18.56 -9.46 -20.78
N PRO A 352 17.82 -9.01 -21.81
CA PRO A 352 18.14 -7.75 -22.48
C PRO A 352 18.07 -6.60 -21.47
N GLU A 353 19.04 -5.69 -21.58
CA GLU A 353 19.11 -4.50 -20.75
C GLU A 353 17.84 -3.63 -20.85
N ARG A 354 17.24 -3.35 -19.67
CA ARG A 354 16.53 -2.13 -19.22
C ARG A 354 15.09 -2.34 -18.75
N ALA A 355 14.97 -2.51 -17.43
CA ALA A 355 14.16 -1.61 -16.59
C ALA A 355 14.96 -1.39 -15.30
N LYS A 356 15.41 -0.15 -15.05
CA LYS A 356 16.11 0.19 -13.81
C LYS A 356 15.10 0.10 -12.66
N SER A 357 15.38 -0.75 -11.67
CA SER A 357 14.73 -0.69 -10.36
C SER A 357 14.97 0.69 -9.75
N ILE A 358 13.89 1.32 -9.29
CA ILE A 358 13.86 2.67 -8.71
C ILE A 358 14.56 2.71 -7.32
N PHE A 359 15.01 1.56 -6.81
CA PHE A 359 15.69 1.43 -5.52
C PHE A 359 17.13 0.89 -5.62
N ALA A 360 17.68 0.70 -6.83
CA ALA A 360 19.02 0.12 -7.06
C ALA A 360 20.23 1.00 -6.64
N GLY A 361 20.05 1.94 -5.70
CA GLY A 361 21.10 2.83 -5.22
C GLY A 361 20.96 3.32 -3.78
N PHE A 362 19.97 2.86 -3.01
CA PHE A 362 19.81 3.33 -1.63
C PHE A 362 20.69 2.52 -0.66
N ARG A 363 21.81 3.11 -0.25
CA ARG A 363 22.65 2.64 0.87
C ARG A 363 22.72 3.73 1.95
N PRO A 364 21.89 3.68 3.00
CA PRO A 364 22.19 4.45 4.20
C PRO A 364 23.34 3.77 4.95
N GLN A 365 24.35 4.57 5.31
CA GLN A 365 25.49 4.12 6.09
C GLN A 365 24.99 3.59 7.44
N ALA A 366 25.44 2.38 7.79
CA ALA A 366 25.27 1.83 9.13
C ALA A 366 26.14 2.63 10.09
N ASN A 367 25.56 3.65 10.74
CA ASN A 367 26.11 4.12 11.99
C ASN A 367 25.69 3.16 13.10
N ARG A 368 26.74 2.65 13.73
CA ARG A 368 26.79 1.77 14.89
C ARG A 368 25.73 2.17 15.92
N LEU A 369 24.88 1.23 16.28
CA LEU A 369 23.91 1.34 17.38
C LEU A 369 24.66 1.56 18.69
N GLU A 370 24.81 2.82 19.08
CA GLU A 370 24.87 3.21 20.48
C GLU A 370 23.47 3.60 20.92
N ALA A 371 23.08 3.21 22.14
CA ALA A 371 21.75 3.42 22.68
C ALA A 371 21.36 4.91 22.60
N LEU A 372 20.30 5.23 21.85
CA LEU A 372 19.80 6.60 21.74
C LEU A 372 18.63 6.87 22.70
N PRO A 373 18.62 8.06 23.33
CA PRO A 373 17.56 8.53 24.20
C PRO A 373 16.28 8.86 23.41
N SER A 374 15.13 8.82 24.09
CA SER A 374 13.79 9.02 23.57
C SER A 374 13.63 10.12 22.49
N ASP A 375 13.21 9.72 21.28
CA ASP A 375 12.91 10.55 20.09
C ASP A 375 11.73 11.54 20.25
N GLN A 376 11.14 11.66 21.44
CA GLN A 376 10.09 12.64 21.72
C GLN A 376 10.64 14.08 21.77
N ALA A 377 11.93 14.26 22.08
CA ALA A 377 12.55 15.58 22.18
C ALA A 377 12.77 16.24 20.81
N GLY A 378 13.30 15.51 19.82
CA GLY A 378 13.60 16.06 18.49
C GLY A 378 12.37 16.50 17.71
N LEU A 379 11.28 15.73 17.77
CA LEU A 379 9.98 16.12 17.17
C LEU A 379 9.34 17.32 17.88
N SER A 380 9.54 17.45 19.19
CA SER A 380 9.09 18.61 19.97
C SER A 380 9.88 19.88 19.61
N ASP A 381 11.20 19.75 19.42
CA ASP A 381 12.08 20.86 19.08
C ASP A 381 11.86 21.36 17.66
N GLN A 382 11.68 20.45 16.69
CA GLN A 382 11.31 20.80 15.32
C GLN A 382 9.95 21.51 15.27
N ARG A 383 8.96 21.00 16.02
CA ARG A 383 7.64 21.63 16.12
C ARG A 383 7.75 23.07 16.64
N ARG A 384 8.47 23.27 17.74
CA ARG A 384 8.71 24.60 18.33
C ARG A 384 9.43 25.54 17.37
N ALA A 385 10.39 25.04 16.58
CA ALA A 385 11.08 25.85 15.58
C ALA A 385 10.17 26.27 14.42
N VAL A 386 9.32 25.37 13.94
CA VAL A 386 8.29 25.66 12.93
C VAL A 386 7.29 26.70 13.45
N GLU A 387 6.82 26.57 14.69
CA GLU A 387 5.90 27.52 15.31
C GLU A 387 6.53 28.92 15.47
N ARG A 388 7.80 29.00 15.89
CA ARG A 388 8.54 30.27 15.99
C ARG A 388 8.72 30.93 14.62
N TYR A 389 9.07 30.16 13.60
CA TYR A 389 9.20 30.67 12.24
C TYR A 389 7.86 31.15 11.69
N ALA A 390 6.80 30.35 11.86
CA ALA A 390 5.45 30.67 11.42
C ALA A 390 4.91 31.94 12.10
N ARG A 391 5.20 32.15 13.40
CA ARG A 391 4.81 33.37 14.12
C ARG A 391 5.50 34.62 13.56
N ALA A 392 6.80 34.56 13.30
CA ALA A 392 7.52 35.67 12.68
C ALA A 392 7.03 35.93 11.24
N ALA A 393 6.72 34.87 10.49
CA ALA A 393 6.18 34.98 9.14
C ALA A 393 4.75 35.56 9.13
N ALA A 394 3.90 35.17 10.08
CA ALA A 394 2.54 35.66 10.23
C ALA A 394 2.51 37.15 10.63
N ASP A 395 3.39 37.59 11.54
CA ASP A 395 3.54 39.00 11.93
C ASP A 395 3.92 39.89 10.72
N ILE A 396 4.92 39.45 9.94
CA ILE A 396 5.29 40.13 8.69
C ILE A 396 4.14 40.11 7.67
N GLY A 397 3.41 38.99 7.57
CA GLY A 397 2.24 38.85 6.70
C GLY A 397 1.14 39.86 7.06
N GLN A 398 0.86 40.03 8.35
CA GLN A 398 -0.13 40.96 8.86
C GLN A 398 0.24 42.43 8.56
N MET A 399 1.49 42.81 8.75
CA MET A 399 1.97 44.17 8.39
C MET A 399 1.73 44.47 6.92
N ARG A 400 2.03 43.50 6.04
CA ARG A 400 1.82 43.64 4.60
C ARG A 400 0.35 43.73 4.21
N GLU A 401 -0.52 42.94 4.84
CA GLU A 401 -1.97 43.01 4.62
C GLU A 401 -2.56 44.36 5.03
N GLN A 402 -2.01 44.99 6.09
CA GLN A 402 -2.41 46.31 6.57
C GLN A 402 -1.75 47.47 5.82
N GLY A 403 -0.90 47.20 4.82
CA GLY A 403 -0.17 48.22 4.07
C GLY A 403 0.93 48.94 4.87
N LEU A 404 1.35 48.37 6.01
CA LEU A 404 2.36 48.93 6.90
C LEU A 404 3.77 48.47 6.51
N PRO A 405 4.81 49.30 6.74
CA PRO A 405 6.19 48.91 6.48
C PRO A 405 6.67 47.86 7.48
N VAL A 406 7.29 46.78 6.99
CA VAL A 406 7.92 45.74 7.84
C VAL A 406 9.13 46.32 8.57
N LEU A 407 9.09 46.27 9.90
CA LEU A 407 10.10 46.89 10.78
C LEU A 407 11.40 46.05 10.82
N PRO A 408 12.57 46.67 11.08
CA PRO A 408 13.86 45.96 11.12
C PRO A 408 13.87 44.76 12.07
N HIS A 409 13.33 44.91 13.28
CA HIS A 409 13.31 43.83 14.28
C HIS A 409 12.45 42.63 13.86
N GLN A 410 11.41 42.83 13.05
CA GLN A 410 10.57 41.74 12.52
C GLN A 410 11.36 40.91 11.50
N ARG A 411 12.18 41.56 10.68
CA ARG A 411 13.08 40.87 9.73
C ARG A 411 14.14 40.06 10.47
N GLU A 412 14.74 40.63 11.50
CA GLU A 412 15.71 39.93 12.36
C GLU A 412 15.09 38.75 13.10
N ALA A 413 13.84 38.89 13.56
CA ALA A 413 13.12 37.80 14.23
C ALA A 413 12.86 36.62 13.28
N LEU A 414 12.44 36.89 12.04
CA LEU A 414 12.24 35.86 11.01
C LEU A 414 13.57 35.18 10.66
N GLU A 415 14.64 35.96 10.46
CA GLU A 415 15.96 35.42 10.13
C GLU A 415 16.51 34.53 11.27
N ARG A 416 16.37 34.98 12.52
CA ARG A 416 16.78 34.21 13.70
C ARG A 416 15.98 32.92 13.85
N ALA A 417 14.67 32.97 13.63
CA ALA A 417 13.81 31.78 13.66
C ALA A 417 14.17 30.81 12.52
N GLY A 418 14.51 31.33 11.33
CA GLY A 418 14.98 30.53 10.21
C GLY A 418 16.30 29.82 10.52
N LYS A 419 17.32 30.55 11.02
CA LYS A 419 18.60 29.93 11.42
C LYS A 419 18.40 28.83 12.47
N ALA A 420 17.49 29.01 13.42
CA ALA A 420 17.16 27.99 14.41
C ALA A 420 16.47 26.77 13.79
N LEU A 421 15.59 26.98 12.80
CA LEU A 421 14.96 25.89 12.06
C LEU A 421 15.97 25.12 11.19
N ASP A 422 16.86 25.83 10.49
CA ASP A 422 17.89 25.21 9.65
C ASP A 422 18.94 24.43 10.47
N ALA A 423 19.21 24.86 11.70
CA ALA A 423 20.08 24.14 12.63
C ALA A 423 19.49 22.78 13.04
N ILE A 424 18.17 22.66 13.12
CA ILE A 424 17.46 21.40 13.42
C ILE A 424 17.27 20.58 12.15
N ARG A 425 16.92 21.24 11.04
CA ARG A 425 16.60 20.62 9.77
C ARG A 425 17.24 21.39 8.63
N PRO A 426 18.27 20.84 7.95
CA PRO A 426 18.86 21.48 6.79
C PRO A 426 17.82 21.86 5.74
N TYR A 427 17.87 23.11 5.26
CA TYR A 427 16.92 23.72 4.31
C TYR A 427 15.48 23.89 4.83
N GLY A 428 15.23 23.66 6.12
CA GLY A 428 13.90 23.78 6.73
C GLY A 428 13.30 25.17 6.56
N THR A 429 14.11 26.24 6.61
CA THR A 429 13.64 27.60 6.35
C THR A 429 13.12 27.76 4.93
N ALA A 430 13.87 27.27 3.94
CA ALA A 430 13.52 27.40 2.53
C ALA A 430 12.24 26.60 2.21
N ASP A 431 12.18 25.36 2.70
CA ASP A 431 11.05 24.46 2.49
C ASP A 431 9.77 25.02 3.17
N LEU A 432 9.89 25.54 4.41
CA LEU A 432 8.77 26.14 5.13
C LEU A 432 8.35 27.48 4.51
N ALA A 433 9.29 28.32 4.08
CA ALA A 433 8.97 29.58 3.40
C ALA A 433 8.17 29.35 2.12
N SER A 434 8.58 28.36 1.30
CA SER A 434 7.88 27.97 0.07
C SER A 434 6.45 27.50 0.38
N ALA A 435 6.31 26.64 1.39
CA ALA A 435 5.02 26.12 1.84
C ALA A 435 4.08 27.26 2.30
N LEU A 436 4.57 28.18 3.13
CA LEU A 436 3.77 29.32 3.63
C LEU A 436 3.44 30.33 2.53
N GLN A 437 4.30 30.50 1.53
CA GLN A 437 4.00 31.35 0.37
C GLN A 437 2.87 30.77 -0.49
N ARG A 438 2.82 29.44 -0.63
CA ARG A 438 1.74 28.75 -1.37
C ARG A 438 0.43 28.71 -0.58
N GLN A 439 0.52 28.47 0.72
CA GLN A 439 -0.64 28.40 1.60
C GLN A 439 -0.46 29.33 2.81
N PRO A 440 -0.79 30.62 2.66
CA PRO A 440 -0.58 31.63 3.72
C PRO A 440 -1.34 31.32 5.03
N SER A 441 -2.45 30.57 4.98
CA SER A 441 -3.22 30.21 6.17
C SER A 441 -2.39 29.39 7.18
N LEU A 442 -1.45 28.56 6.68
CA LEU A 442 -0.61 27.71 7.51
C LEU A 442 0.30 28.51 8.44
N ALA A 443 0.63 29.76 8.10
CA ALA A 443 1.46 30.61 8.94
C ALA A 443 0.72 30.96 10.24
N ARG A 444 -0.56 31.33 10.15
CA ARG A 444 -1.41 31.62 11.31
C ARG A 444 -1.70 30.36 12.11
N GLU A 445 -2.10 29.28 11.43
CA GLU A 445 -2.40 28.01 12.08
C GLU A 445 -1.21 27.47 12.89
N ALA A 446 0.00 27.50 12.31
CA ALA A 446 1.20 27.09 13.02
C ALA A 446 1.61 28.07 14.12
N ALA A 447 1.40 29.39 13.94
CA ALA A 447 1.66 30.36 15.01
C ALA A 447 0.78 30.12 16.26
N ASP A 448 -0.44 29.62 16.05
CA ASP A 448 -1.44 29.23 17.06
C ASP A 448 -1.18 27.83 17.67
N GLY A 449 -0.09 27.15 17.28
CA GLY A 449 0.26 25.82 17.78
C GLY A 449 -0.31 24.65 16.96
N ARG A 450 -1.06 24.91 15.87
CA ARG A 450 -1.50 23.88 14.91
C ARG A 450 -0.45 23.68 13.82
N SER A 451 0.75 23.31 14.24
CA SER A 451 1.96 23.22 13.39
C SER A 451 2.01 22.00 12.45
N GLN A 452 1.09 21.03 12.60
CA GLN A 452 1.06 19.82 11.76
C GLN A 452 0.83 20.10 10.27
N GLY A 453 -0.02 21.09 9.93
CA GLY A 453 -0.26 21.50 8.55
C GLY A 453 1.01 22.08 7.90
N ALA A 454 1.65 23.02 8.58
CA ALA A 454 2.89 23.64 8.13
C ALA A 454 4.04 22.63 8.02
N MET A 455 4.16 21.67 8.95
CA MET A 455 5.18 20.62 8.88
C MET A 455 4.99 19.69 7.68
N ARG A 456 3.73 19.28 7.38
CA ARG A 456 3.44 18.46 6.20
C ARG A 456 3.73 19.21 4.90
N ALA A 457 3.35 20.48 4.82
CA ALA A 457 3.63 21.31 3.65
C ALA A 457 5.13 21.55 3.45
N MET A 458 5.88 21.80 4.54
CA MET A 458 7.34 21.87 4.52
C MET A 458 7.98 20.55 4.06
N GLN A 459 7.46 19.41 4.52
CA GLN A 459 7.94 18.09 4.08
C GLN A 459 7.71 17.87 2.58
N LEU A 460 6.54 18.26 2.06
CA LEU A 460 6.24 18.19 0.63
C LEU A 460 7.20 19.07 -0.19
N GLU A 461 7.49 20.29 0.27
CA GLU A 461 8.45 21.16 -0.41
C GLU A 461 9.88 20.58 -0.38
N ALA A 462 10.25 19.89 0.71
CA ALA A 462 11.53 19.18 0.80
C ALA A 462 11.63 18.02 -0.21
N GLU A 463 10.54 17.28 -0.41
CA GLU A 463 10.46 16.19 -1.39
C GLU A 463 10.58 16.72 -2.82
N ILE A 464 9.82 17.77 -3.13
CA ILE A 464 9.90 18.46 -4.42
C ILE A 464 11.32 18.97 -4.64
N ARG A 465 11.98 19.56 -3.64
CA ARG A 465 13.34 20.08 -3.79
C ARG A 465 14.36 19.01 -4.21
N VAL A 466 14.19 17.77 -3.77
CA VAL A 466 15.14 16.67 -4.04
C VAL A 466 14.85 15.96 -5.36
N ASP A 467 13.59 15.91 -5.80
CA ASP A 467 13.19 15.20 -7.01
C ASP A 467 13.09 16.12 -8.25
N PRO A 468 14.00 16.02 -9.24
CA PRO A 468 13.95 16.84 -10.45
C PRO A 468 12.66 16.67 -11.27
N ALA A 469 12.02 15.50 -11.24
CA ALA A 469 10.76 15.27 -11.95
C ALA A 469 9.62 16.07 -11.30
N GLN A 470 9.52 16.05 -9.98
CA GLN A 470 8.53 16.84 -9.24
C GLN A 470 8.79 18.35 -9.39
N ARG A 471 10.05 18.80 -9.45
CA ARG A 471 10.37 20.21 -9.77
C ARG A 471 9.95 20.60 -11.18
N ALA A 472 10.16 19.72 -12.16
CA ALA A 472 9.71 19.95 -13.53
C ALA A 472 8.19 20.01 -13.63
N GLU A 473 7.47 19.09 -12.98
CA GLU A 473 6.00 19.14 -12.90
C GLU A 473 5.51 20.42 -12.23
N ARG A 474 6.15 20.81 -11.12
CA ARG A 474 5.83 22.06 -10.43
C ARG A 474 6.05 23.27 -11.33
N PHE A 475 7.15 23.29 -12.08
CA PHE A 475 7.45 24.34 -13.02
C PHE A 475 6.35 24.46 -14.09
N VAL A 476 5.96 23.35 -14.73
CA VAL A 476 4.90 23.34 -15.75
C VAL A 476 3.58 23.86 -15.18
N SER A 477 3.18 23.36 -14.01
CA SER A 477 1.92 23.77 -13.36
C SER A 477 1.91 25.27 -13.04
N ASP A 478 3.00 25.79 -12.45
CA ASP A 478 3.11 27.20 -12.10
C ASP A 478 3.19 28.09 -13.37
N TRP A 479 3.89 27.63 -14.41
CA TRP A 479 3.99 28.32 -15.71
C TRP A 479 2.62 28.46 -16.38
N GLN A 480 1.87 27.36 -16.47
CA GLN A 480 0.53 27.37 -17.07
C GLN A 480 -0.43 28.24 -16.26
N ARG A 481 -0.41 28.12 -14.92
CA ARG A 481 -1.27 28.94 -14.05
C ARG A 481 -0.99 30.43 -14.21
N LEU A 482 0.28 30.84 -14.24
CA LEU A 482 0.66 32.23 -14.46
C LEU A 482 0.31 32.70 -15.87
N GLY A 483 0.49 31.85 -16.89
CA GLY A 483 0.11 32.13 -18.27
C GLY A 483 -1.38 32.40 -18.40
N GLN A 484 -2.23 31.55 -17.83
CA GLN A 484 -3.68 31.71 -17.83
C GLN A 484 -4.11 32.95 -17.04
N ALA A 485 -3.58 33.16 -15.83
CA ALA A 485 -3.88 34.34 -15.03
C ALA A 485 -3.48 35.63 -15.74
N ARG A 486 -2.36 35.64 -16.47
CA ARG A 486 -1.91 36.78 -17.28
C ARG A 486 -2.87 37.08 -18.43
N LEU A 487 -3.35 36.05 -19.15
CA LEU A 487 -4.32 36.22 -20.24
C LEU A 487 -5.65 36.81 -19.73
N VAL A 488 -6.11 36.37 -18.56
CA VAL A 488 -7.30 36.95 -17.90
C VAL A 488 -7.07 38.43 -17.56
N MET A 489 -5.93 38.77 -16.94
CA MET A 489 -5.60 40.18 -16.61
C MET A 489 -5.50 41.07 -17.87
N GLN A 490 -4.97 40.54 -18.98
CA GLN A 490 -4.93 41.26 -20.25
C GLN A 490 -6.32 41.49 -20.84
N ARG A 491 -7.18 40.48 -20.81
CA ARG A 491 -8.56 40.58 -21.27
C ARG A 491 -9.36 41.59 -20.45
N ASP A 492 -9.11 41.63 -19.15
CA ASP A 492 -9.81 42.50 -18.20
C ASP A 492 -9.21 43.94 -18.17
N GLY A 493 -8.20 44.22 -19.00
CA GLY A 493 -7.60 45.56 -19.15
C GLY A 493 -6.57 45.95 -18.08
N ASP A 494 -6.25 45.07 -17.13
CA ASP A 494 -5.22 45.31 -16.10
C ASP A 494 -3.81 45.07 -16.66
N SER A 495 -3.32 46.06 -17.41
CA SER A 495 -1.95 46.06 -17.95
C SER A 495 -0.87 45.96 -16.87
N LYS A 496 -1.08 46.53 -15.68
CA LYS A 496 -0.13 46.49 -14.57
C LYS A 496 -0.09 45.10 -13.92
N GLY A 497 -1.24 44.45 -13.73
CA GLY A 497 -1.36 43.08 -13.26
C GLY A 497 -0.73 42.08 -14.23
N ALA A 498 -1.05 42.19 -15.52
CA ALA A 498 -0.45 41.38 -16.58
C ALA A 498 1.07 41.55 -16.63
N GLN A 499 1.59 42.76 -16.44
CA GLN A 499 3.03 43.02 -16.40
C GLN A 499 3.71 42.39 -15.18
N ARG A 500 3.07 42.41 -14.01
CA ARG A 500 3.60 41.74 -12.81
C ARG A 500 3.69 40.22 -13.00
N LEU A 501 2.68 39.60 -13.60
CA LEU A 501 2.70 38.17 -13.90
C LEU A 501 3.75 37.82 -14.97
N THR A 502 3.90 38.68 -15.98
CA THR A 502 4.95 38.58 -17.00
C THR A 502 6.34 38.55 -16.38
N ASN A 503 6.64 39.49 -15.47
CA ASN A 503 7.93 39.53 -14.78
C ASN A 503 8.19 38.25 -13.98
N ARG A 504 7.16 37.72 -13.27
CA ARG A 504 7.29 36.45 -12.54
C ARG A 504 7.60 35.26 -13.44
N MET A 505 6.94 35.18 -14.61
CA MET A 505 7.24 34.11 -15.58
C MET A 505 8.66 34.24 -16.15
N THR A 506 9.13 35.47 -16.41
CA THR A 506 10.52 35.72 -16.82
C THR A 506 11.52 35.28 -15.75
N ASP A 507 11.24 35.54 -14.47
CA ASP A 507 12.10 35.10 -13.37
C ASP A 507 12.12 33.58 -13.23
N MET A 508 10.98 32.91 -13.43
CA MET A 508 10.92 31.44 -13.51
C MET A 508 11.79 30.90 -14.64
N ALA A 509 11.68 31.47 -15.85
CA ALA A 509 12.48 31.05 -17.00
C ALA A 509 13.98 31.20 -16.72
N LYS A 510 14.42 32.33 -16.16
CA LYS A 510 15.82 32.53 -15.74
C LYS A 510 16.28 31.54 -14.67
N GLY A 511 15.36 31.10 -13.80
CA GLY A 511 15.64 30.10 -12.77
C GLY A 511 16.09 28.75 -13.35
N LEU A 512 15.65 28.40 -14.57
CA LEU A 512 16.04 27.16 -15.24
C LEU A 512 17.52 27.09 -15.58
N GLU A 513 18.18 28.24 -15.83
CA GLU A 513 19.63 28.29 -16.11
C GLU A 513 20.47 27.73 -14.94
N ARG A 514 19.89 27.67 -13.73
CA ARG A 514 20.54 27.15 -12.52
C ARG A 514 20.15 25.70 -12.21
N ASP A 515 19.31 25.08 -13.03
CA ASP A 515 18.77 23.73 -12.80
C ASP A 515 18.73 22.90 -14.08
N ALA A 516 19.92 22.49 -14.53
CA ALA A 516 20.11 21.73 -15.77
C ALA A 516 19.31 20.41 -15.82
N GLN A 517 19.02 19.79 -14.66
CA GLN A 517 18.22 18.57 -14.58
C GLN A 517 16.76 18.84 -14.94
N VAL A 518 16.17 19.90 -14.37
CA VAL A 518 14.80 20.32 -14.70
C VAL A 518 14.71 20.81 -16.13
N GLU A 519 15.69 21.60 -16.60
CA GLU A 519 15.72 22.08 -17.98
C GLU A 519 15.70 20.91 -18.99
N SER A 520 16.52 19.87 -18.75
CA SER A 520 16.54 18.65 -19.57
C SER A 520 15.19 17.94 -19.61
N LEU A 521 14.50 17.81 -18.47
CA LEU A 521 13.18 17.20 -18.38
C LEU A 521 12.09 18.03 -19.07
N LEU A 522 12.19 19.37 -19.03
CA LEU A 522 11.23 20.26 -19.67
C LEU A 522 11.38 20.31 -21.20
N ARG A 523 12.55 19.96 -21.76
CA ARG A 523 12.76 19.90 -23.22
C ARG A 523 11.86 18.88 -23.93
N SER A 524 11.45 17.81 -23.26
CA SER A 524 10.46 16.87 -23.81
C SER A 524 9.00 17.33 -23.65
N ARG A 525 8.76 18.41 -22.89
CA ARG A 525 7.42 18.94 -22.54
C ARG A 525 7.16 20.34 -23.11
N THR A 526 7.85 20.71 -24.19
CA THR A 526 7.76 22.04 -24.82
C THR A 526 6.36 22.44 -25.25
N ARG A 527 5.52 21.47 -25.67
CA ARG A 527 4.10 21.71 -25.99
C ARG A 527 3.29 22.20 -24.79
N GLU A 528 3.55 21.65 -23.61
CA GLU A 528 2.87 22.04 -22.36
C GLU A 528 3.26 23.45 -21.90
N LEU A 529 4.43 23.92 -22.34
CA LEU A 529 4.97 25.26 -22.06
C LEU A 529 4.60 26.31 -23.12
N GLY A 530 3.92 25.90 -24.20
CA GLY A 530 3.46 26.79 -25.27
C GLY A 530 4.49 27.11 -26.36
N ILE A 531 5.60 26.38 -26.44
CA ILE A 531 6.64 26.60 -27.47
C ILE A 531 6.29 25.83 -28.76
N LYS A 532 6.15 26.55 -29.88
CA LYS A 532 5.61 26.05 -31.15
C LYS A 532 6.68 25.74 -32.23
N THR A 533 7.69 24.93 -31.89
CA THR A 533 8.45 24.11 -32.87
C THR A 533 9.78 24.63 -33.46
N GLU A 534 10.36 25.76 -33.03
CA GLU A 534 11.79 26.03 -33.29
C GLU A 534 12.53 26.18 -31.95
N LEU A 535 13.26 25.14 -31.57
CA LEU A 535 14.09 25.11 -30.36
C LEU A 535 15.44 25.77 -30.67
N GLY A 536 15.78 26.79 -29.90
CA GLY A 536 17.16 27.23 -29.76
C GLY A 536 17.98 26.23 -28.94
N ARG A 537 19.28 26.51 -28.76
CA ARG A 537 20.13 25.69 -27.87
C ARG A 537 19.73 25.81 -26.39
N ASP A 538 18.94 26.81 -26.00
CA ASP A 538 18.70 27.21 -24.60
C ASP A 538 17.19 27.40 -24.34
N LEU A 539 16.59 26.51 -23.53
CA LEU A 539 15.15 26.50 -23.26
C LEU A 539 14.69 27.71 -22.42
N ALA A 540 15.56 28.22 -21.54
CA ALA A 540 15.25 29.38 -20.71
C ALA A 540 15.04 30.63 -21.58
N ARG A 541 15.89 30.80 -22.61
CA ARG A 541 15.76 31.88 -23.59
C ARG A 541 14.52 31.73 -24.47
N ASP A 542 14.21 30.52 -24.92
CA ASP A 542 13.03 30.25 -25.74
C ASP A 542 11.75 30.57 -24.97
N LEU A 543 11.69 30.23 -23.67
CA LEU A 543 10.58 30.58 -22.79
C LEU A 543 10.47 32.10 -22.59
N ALA A 544 11.57 32.79 -22.32
CA ALA A 544 11.58 34.25 -22.19
C ALA A 544 11.17 34.97 -23.49
N ALA A 545 11.56 34.43 -24.65
CA ALA A 545 11.18 34.92 -25.97
C ALA A 545 9.68 34.69 -26.25
N SER A 546 9.12 33.53 -25.87
CA SER A 546 7.70 33.22 -26.04
C SER A 546 6.79 34.21 -25.31
N ILE A 547 7.18 34.61 -24.10
CA ILE A 547 6.50 35.65 -23.31
C ILE A 547 6.52 37.01 -24.02
N SER A 548 7.64 37.32 -24.69
CA SER A 548 7.86 38.62 -25.34
C SER A 548 7.19 38.71 -26.73
N MET A 549 7.13 37.60 -27.49
CA MET A 549 6.48 37.56 -28.80
C MET A 549 4.97 37.76 -28.71
N GLU A 550 4.32 37.27 -27.65
CA GLU A 550 2.89 37.51 -27.42
C GLU A 550 2.54 38.97 -27.09
N ARG A 551 3.52 39.82 -26.72
CA ARG A 551 3.32 41.28 -26.61
C ARG A 551 3.13 41.96 -27.97
N SER A 552 3.53 41.32 -29.06
CA SER A 552 3.71 41.97 -30.36
C SER A 552 2.57 41.73 -31.36
N ARG A 553 1.53 40.97 -31.00
CA ARG A 553 0.34 40.83 -31.85
C ARG A 553 -0.50 42.11 -31.77
N PRO A 554 -0.61 42.91 -32.84
CA PRO A 554 -1.59 43.98 -32.87
C PRO A 554 -2.98 43.36 -32.90
N ILE A 555 -3.89 43.91 -32.11
CA ILE A 555 -5.32 43.62 -32.18
C ILE A 555 -5.79 44.15 -33.55
N GLY A 556 -5.73 43.31 -34.57
CA GLY A 556 -6.33 43.58 -35.87
C GLY A 556 -7.85 43.48 -35.72
N MET A 557 -8.54 44.62 -35.84
CA MET A 557 -9.98 44.66 -36.09
C MET A 557 -10.28 43.84 -37.35
N GLY A 558 -11.14 42.82 -37.21
CA GLY A 558 -11.89 42.27 -38.33
C GLY A 558 -13.31 42.80 -38.27
N LEU A 559 -13.61 43.76 -39.16
CA LEU A 559 -14.91 43.92 -39.80
C LEU A 559 -14.78 43.34 -41.21
#